data_AF-A0A7J2M219-F1
#
_entry.id   AF-A0A7J2M219-F1
#
_cell.length_a   1.000
_cell.length_b   1.000
_cell.length_c   1.000
_cell.angle_alpha   90.00
_cell.angle_beta   90.00
_cell.angle_gamma   90.00
#
_symmetry.space_group_name_H-M   'P 1'
#
loop_
_entity.id
_entity.type
_entity.pdbx_description
1 polymer ?
#
loop_
_entity_poly.entity_id
_entity_poly.type
_entity_poly.pdbx_seq_one_letter_code
_entity_poly.pdbx_strand_id
1 'polypeptide(L)'
;MELYPALISKYPFTSAATELLEEEGLTKEDLAYDPLLSSARRHALKRLLSAVEGSLYLEDIGLTPLEAIATYLIVRLVCARLDDPFLLRLVAEHESKRFYHLAREEPLSTLTWLASELGARTRPDGDHVWIDVAGYLRASTHLGGPTWRLANRDVRRGWVRVSRRELARLLQELLRIRLLRVSTVRQLPPPLEEIARTVAGRLGSRRAKAVPRRRSGEFPPCIEKLVAKAKRGENMSHHERFTLASYLLKVGWTPDQVVDLFRNAPDFKEKVTKYQVEHIAKRGYLPPNCSTLRAWGICDEDCGVKSPLSFRRRRRD
;
A
#
# COMPACT_ATOMS: atom_id res chain seq x y z
N MET A 1 -7.30 5.26 -30.76
CA MET A 1 -8.00 5.91 -29.65
C MET A 1 -7.19 7.16 -29.36
N GLU A 2 -7.68 8.33 -29.74
CA GLU A 2 -7.02 9.59 -29.35
C GLU A 2 -7.01 9.61 -27.82
N LEU A 3 -5.83 9.39 -27.22
CA LEU A 3 -5.69 9.45 -25.79
C LEU A 3 -5.73 10.92 -25.41
N TYR A 4 -6.86 11.32 -24.83
CA TYR A 4 -7.05 12.70 -24.39
C TYR A 4 -5.91 13.10 -23.44
N PRO A 5 -5.26 14.26 -23.62
CA PRO A 5 -4.22 14.77 -22.72
C PRO A 5 -4.62 14.72 -21.23
N ALA A 6 -5.92 14.87 -20.94
CA ALA A 6 -6.48 14.73 -19.59
C ALA A 6 -6.27 13.34 -18.95
N LEU A 7 -6.21 12.26 -19.74
CA LEU A 7 -5.93 10.91 -19.22
C LEU A 7 -4.46 10.76 -18.83
N ILE A 8 -3.54 11.38 -19.56
CA ILE A 8 -2.10 11.36 -19.24
C ILE A 8 -1.87 12.05 -17.89
N SER A 9 -2.47 13.22 -17.67
CA SER A 9 -2.39 13.92 -16.37
C SER A 9 -2.90 13.06 -15.20
N LYS A 10 -3.98 12.30 -15.40
CA LYS A 10 -4.54 11.41 -14.37
C LYS A 10 -3.67 10.18 -14.14
N TYR A 11 -3.12 9.60 -15.21
CA TYR A 11 -2.46 8.30 -15.24
C TYR A 11 -1.03 8.38 -15.84
N PRO A 12 -0.08 9.05 -15.15
CA PRO A 12 1.27 9.30 -15.67
C PRO A 12 2.19 8.06 -15.70
N PHE A 13 1.69 6.87 -15.36
CA PHE A 13 2.45 5.60 -15.39
C PHE A 13 2.29 4.81 -16.70
N THR A 14 1.48 5.35 -17.62
CA THR A 14 1.04 4.67 -18.85
C THR A 14 2.07 4.81 -19.98
N SER A 15 1.95 3.99 -21.03
CA SER A 15 2.82 4.05 -22.20
C SER A 15 2.70 5.39 -22.92
N ALA A 16 1.49 5.96 -23.03
CA ALA A 16 1.29 7.28 -23.64
C ALA A 16 1.99 8.41 -22.86
N ALA A 17 2.08 8.28 -21.53
CA ALA A 17 2.89 9.18 -20.72
C ALA A 17 4.40 9.01 -20.97
N THR A 18 4.82 7.80 -21.33
CA THR A 18 6.22 7.48 -21.69
C THR A 18 6.54 8.02 -23.09
N GLU A 19 5.64 7.88 -24.06
CA GLU A 19 5.77 8.44 -25.40
C GLU A 19 5.92 9.97 -25.34
N LEU A 20 5.06 10.65 -24.58
CA LEU A 20 5.17 12.11 -24.39
C LEU A 20 6.49 12.51 -23.71
N LEU A 21 6.98 11.71 -22.76
CA LEU A 21 8.28 11.96 -22.12
C LEU A 21 9.43 11.86 -23.13
N GLU A 22 9.39 10.88 -24.03
CA GLU A 22 10.40 10.66 -25.06
C GLU A 22 10.39 11.77 -26.12
N GLU A 23 9.21 12.26 -26.52
CA GLU A 23 9.06 13.40 -27.42
C GLU A 23 9.64 14.70 -26.82
N GLU A 24 9.40 14.93 -25.53
CA GLU A 24 9.86 16.12 -24.82
C GLU A 24 11.34 16.03 -24.40
N GLY A 25 11.94 14.83 -24.40
CA GLY A 25 13.36 14.62 -24.09
C GLY A 25 13.75 14.92 -22.64
N LEU A 26 12.80 14.86 -21.70
CA LEU A 26 12.99 15.23 -20.29
C LEU A 26 14.07 14.40 -19.58
N THR A 27 15.06 15.09 -19.02
CA THR A 27 16.16 14.49 -18.25
C THR A 27 15.95 14.63 -16.73
N LYS A 28 16.82 13.99 -15.93
CA LYS A 28 16.77 14.13 -14.45
C LYS A 28 17.13 15.55 -14.03
N GLU A 29 17.99 16.20 -14.80
CA GLU A 29 18.44 17.57 -14.64
C GLU A 29 17.27 18.54 -14.85
N ASP A 30 16.44 18.30 -15.87
CA ASP A 30 15.24 19.11 -16.13
C ASP A 30 14.23 18.98 -14.97
N LEU A 31 13.95 17.76 -14.52
CA LEU A 31 13.08 17.53 -13.35
C LEU A 31 13.56 18.29 -12.12
N ALA A 32 14.88 18.42 -11.96
CA ALA A 32 15.49 19.08 -10.82
C ALA A 32 15.49 20.61 -10.93
N TYR A 33 15.81 21.16 -12.12
CA TYR A 33 16.18 22.56 -12.27
C TYR A 33 15.23 23.38 -13.15
N ASP A 34 14.48 22.77 -14.05
CA ASP A 34 13.58 23.51 -14.94
C ASP A 34 12.58 24.33 -14.11
N PRO A 35 12.57 25.68 -14.23
CA PRO A 35 11.64 26.54 -13.52
C PRO A 35 10.17 26.22 -13.81
N LEU A 36 9.85 25.76 -15.02
CA LEU A 36 8.49 25.38 -15.42
C LEU A 36 7.99 24.16 -14.65
N LEU A 37 8.90 23.29 -14.19
CA LEU A 37 8.60 22.10 -13.39
C LEU A 37 8.66 22.35 -11.88
N SER A 38 8.73 23.61 -11.43
CA SER A 38 8.69 23.97 -10.01
C SER A 38 7.42 23.48 -9.31
N SER A 39 6.28 23.58 -10.01
CA SER A 39 5.00 23.05 -9.55
C SER A 39 5.08 21.53 -9.34
N ALA A 40 5.68 20.80 -10.29
CA ALA A 40 5.85 19.36 -10.21
C ALA A 40 6.70 18.93 -9.00
N ARG A 41 7.83 19.59 -8.74
CA ARG A 41 8.66 19.35 -7.54
C ARG A 41 7.88 19.55 -6.24
N ARG A 42 7.11 20.64 -6.17
CA ARG A 42 6.26 20.95 -5.00
C ARG A 42 5.18 19.88 -4.79
N HIS A 43 4.48 19.46 -5.85
CA HIS A 43 3.45 18.43 -5.75
C HIS A 43 4.06 17.05 -5.43
N ALA A 44 5.24 16.73 -5.96
CA ALA A 44 5.93 15.48 -5.65
C ALA A 44 6.31 15.40 -4.16
N LEU A 45 6.87 16.47 -3.59
CA LEU A 45 7.14 16.55 -2.16
C LEU A 45 5.85 16.37 -1.35
N LYS A 46 4.77 17.08 -1.69
CA LYS A 46 3.49 16.95 -0.99
C LYS A 46 2.90 15.54 -1.07
N ARG A 47 3.00 14.85 -2.21
CA ARG A 47 2.58 13.43 -2.36
C ARG A 47 3.38 12.50 -1.47
N LEU A 48 4.71 12.62 -1.49
CA LEU A 48 5.61 11.81 -0.65
C LEU A 48 5.31 12.03 0.84
N LEU A 49 5.15 13.29 1.27
CA LEU A 49 4.81 13.59 2.66
C LEU A 49 3.42 13.06 3.04
N SER A 50 2.43 13.19 2.17
CA SER A 50 1.08 12.65 2.40
C SER A 50 1.09 11.13 2.52
N ALA A 51 1.89 10.43 1.70
CA ALA A 51 2.11 9.00 1.83
C ALA A 51 2.75 8.64 3.19
N VAL A 52 3.75 9.42 3.61
CA VAL A 52 4.38 9.30 4.93
C VAL A 52 3.43 9.67 6.07
N GLU A 53 2.34 10.39 5.84
CA GLU A 53 1.36 10.74 6.88
C GLU A 53 0.14 9.82 6.89
N GLY A 54 -0.07 9.05 5.81
CA GLY A 54 -1.26 8.23 5.63
C GLY A 54 -2.49 9.02 5.18
N SER A 55 -2.31 10.24 4.66
CA SER A 55 -3.35 11.09 4.09
C SER A 55 -3.38 10.97 2.57
N LEU A 56 -4.54 11.19 1.94
CA LEU A 56 -4.66 11.18 0.48
C LEU A 56 -4.37 12.59 -0.06
N TYR A 57 -3.63 12.68 -1.17
CA TYR A 57 -3.30 13.94 -1.83
C TYR A 57 -3.90 13.99 -3.24
N LEU A 58 -4.71 15.02 -3.53
CA LEU A 58 -5.46 15.17 -4.79
C LEU A 58 -5.42 16.59 -5.37
N GLU A 59 -4.65 17.52 -4.80
CA GLU A 59 -4.58 18.90 -5.31
C GLU A 59 -3.87 19.01 -6.67
N ASP A 60 -3.24 17.93 -7.15
CA ASP A 60 -2.47 17.87 -8.40
C ASP A 60 -3.27 17.35 -9.61
N ILE A 61 -4.58 17.12 -9.49
CA ILE A 61 -5.41 16.56 -10.57
C ILE A 61 -5.50 17.50 -11.79
N GLY A 62 -5.31 18.80 -11.59
CA GLY A 62 -5.37 19.83 -12.64
C GLY A 62 -4.04 20.12 -13.34
N LEU A 63 -2.97 19.37 -13.05
CA LEU A 63 -1.67 19.58 -13.68
C LEU A 63 -1.71 19.29 -15.18
N THR A 64 -0.88 20.01 -15.93
CA THR A 64 -0.61 19.68 -17.34
C THR A 64 -0.03 18.26 -17.45
N PRO A 65 -0.13 17.60 -18.62
CA PRO A 65 0.45 16.28 -18.81
C PRO A 65 1.92 16.22 -18.41
N LEU A 66 2.71 17.22 -18.81
CA LEU A 66 4.14 17.31 -18.51
C LEU A 66 4.41 17.43 -17.00
N GLU A 67 3.71 18.33 -16.30
CA GLU A 67 3.86 18.48 -14.85
C GLU A 67 3.42 17.24 -14.09
N ALA A 68 2.37 16.55 -14.54
CA ALA A 68 1.88 15.32 -13.92
C ALA A 68 2.87 14.16 -14.08
N ILE A 69 3.46 14.03 -15.28
CA ILE A 69 4.54 13.07 -15.55
C ILE A 69 5.75 13.39 -14.68
N ALA A 70 6.23 14.63 -14.70
CA ALA A 70 7.36 15.07 -13.89
C ALA A 70 7.13 14.81 -12.39
N THR A 71 5.93 15.13 -11.88
CA THR A 71 5.54 14.86 -10.49
C THR A 71 5.66 13.37 -10.18
N TYR A 72 5.11 12.51 -11.02
CA TYR A 72 5.18 11.06 -10.86
C TYR A 72 6.63 10.55 -10.90
N LEU A 73 7.44 11.01 -11.85
CA LEU A 73 8.84 10.61 -11.97
C LEU A 73 9.67 11.03 -10.77
N ILE A 74 9.48 12.24 -10.24
CA ILE A 74 10.17 12.70 -9.03
C ILE A 74 9.81 11.82 -7.84
N VAL A 75 8.53 11.47 -7.65
CA VAL A 75 8.08 10.53 -6.60
C VAL A 75 8.81 9.19 -6.74
N ARG A 76 8.88 8.63 -7.96
CA ARG A 76 9.56 7.35 -8.22
C ARG A 76 11.07 7.42 -7.99
N LEU A 77 11.72 8.51 -8.44
CA LEU A 77 13.16 8.74 -8.28
C LEU A 77 13.54 8.89 -6.81
N VAL A 78 12.77 9.62 -6.01
CA VAL A 78 13.01 9.75 -4.56
C VAL A 78 12.87 8.41 -3.85
N CYS A 79 11.84 7.61 -4.18
CA CYS A 79 11.70 6.25 -3.64
C CYS A 79 12.90 5.36 -4.00
N ALA A 80 13.30 5.40 -5.27
CA ALA A 80 14.46 4.66 -5.78
C ALA A 80 15.79 5.10 -5.16
N ARG A 81 15.92 6.39 -4.83
CA ARG A 81 17.12 6.97 -4.22
C ARG A 81 17.25 6.64 -2.74
N LEU A 82 16.14 6.69 -2.00
CA LEU A 82 16.12 6.38 -0.57
C LEU A 82 16.22 4.87 -0.30
N ASP A 83 15.79 4.05 -1.26
CA ASP A 83 15.85 2.58 -1.20
C ASP A 83 15.31 2.02 0.13
N ASP A 84 14.23 2.63 0.63
CA ASP A 84 13.60 2.26 1.89
C ASP A 84 12.32 1.46 1.62
N PRO A 85 12.28 0.14 1.91
CA PRO A 85 11.11 -0.69 1.63
C PRO A 85 9.84 -0.26 2.35
N PHE A 86 9.97 0.42 3.50
CA PHE A 86 8.81 0.93 4.23
C PHE A 86 8.22 2.15 3.53
N LEU A 87 9.06 3.11 3.13
CA LEU A 87 8.61 4.24 2.30
C LEU A 87 7.94 3.74 1.02
N LEU A 88 8.55 2.77 0.34
CA LEU A 88 8.02 2.21 -0.89
C LEU A 88 6.61 1.64 -0.72
N ARG A 89 6.35 0.93 0.39
CA ARG A 89 5.01 0.42 0.71
C ARG A 89 4.01 1.55 0.96
N LEU A 90 4.41 2.60 1.68
CA LEU A 90 3.55 3.76 1.95
C LEU A 90 3.18 4.50 0.66
N VAL A 91 4.16 4.73 -0.21
CA VAL A 91 3.95 5.39 -1.51
C VAL A 91 3.11 4.53 -2.44
N ALA A 92 3.39 3.24 -2.57
CA ALA A 92 2.58 2.34 -3.39
C ALA A 92 1.11 2.31 -2.94
N GLU A 93 0.87 2.31 -1.63
CA GLU A 93 -0.48 2.36 -1.06
C GLU A 93 -1.18 3.70 -1.34
N HIS A 94 -0.49 4.82 -1.10
CA HIS A 94 -0.99 6.17 -1.39
C HIS A 94 -1.37 6.34 -2.87
N GLU A 95 -0.45 5.97 -3.76
CA GLU A 95 -0.63 6.08 -5.21
C GLU A 95 -1.76 5.19 -5.72
N SER A 96 -1.87 3.96 -5.19
CA SER A 96 -2.98 3.07 -5.56
C SER A 96 -4.34 3.63 -5.12
N LYS A 97 -4.41 4.26 -3.94
CA LYS A 97 -5.64 4.92 -3.45
C LYS A 97 -6.01 6.12 -4.30
N ARG A 98 -5.01 6.95 -4.68
CA ARG A 98 -5.18 8.06 -5.62
C ARG A 98 -5.72 7.56 -6.96
N PHE A 99 -5.10 6.52 -7.51
CA PHE A 99 -5.55 5.87 -8.73
C PHE A 99 -7.02 5.43 -8.64
N TYR A 100 -7.41 4.70 -7.58
CA TYR A 100 -8.78 4.21 -7.43
C TYR A 100 -9.80 5.36 -7.34
N HIS A 101 -9.44 6.46 -6.67
CA HIS A 101 -10.29 7.64 -6.59
C HIS A 101 -10.61 8.22 -7.98
N LEU A 102 -9.64 8.22 -8.89
CA LEU A 102 -9.82 8.68 -10.27
C LEU A 102 -10.53 7.61 -11.11
N ALA A 103 -10.03 6.39 -11.10
CA ALA A 103 -10.45 5.29 -11.95
C ALA A 103 -11.90 4.85 -11.73
N ARG A 104 -12.44 4.95 -10.49
CA ARG A 104 -13.80 4.50 -10.20
C ARG A 104 -14.89 5.28 -10.94
N GLU A 105 -14.59 6.51 -11.38
CA GLU A 105 -15.51 7.37 -12.13
C GLU A 105 -15.32 7.23 -13.65
N GLU A 106 -14.28 6.51 -14.10
CA GLU A 106 -13.98 6.36 -15.51
C GLU A 106 -14.96 5.40 -16.22
N PRO A 107 -15.20 5.60 -17.53
CA PRO A 107 -15.97 4.67 -18.34
C PRO A 107 -15.23 3.35 -18.52
N LEU A 108 -15.97 2.31 -18.93
CA LEU A 108 -15.42 0.97 -19.08
C LEU A 108 -14.31 0.90 -20.15
N SER A 109 -14.38 1.73 -21.20
CA SER A 109 -13.34 1.85 -22.23
C SER A 109 -11.99 2.28 -21.63
N THR A 110 -11.98 3.32 -20.80
CA THR A 110 -10.78 3.78 -20.10
C THR A 110 -10.24 2.73 -19.14
N LEU A 111 -11.09 2.05 -18.37
CA LEU A 111 -10.66 0.98 -17.48
C LEU A 111 -10.09 -0.23 -18.23
N THR A 112 -10.63 -0.53 -19.41
CA THR A 112 -10.13 -1.60 -20.28
C THR A 112 -8.73 -1.28 -20.78
N TRP A 113 -8.49 -0.02 -21.19
CA TRP A 113 -7.15 0.46 -21.55
C TRP A 113 -6.19 0.45 -20.35
N LEU A 114 -6.60 0.95 -19.19
CA LEU A 114 -5.78 0.90 -17.97
C LEU A 114 -5.46 -0.55 -17.54
N ALA A 115 -6.34 -1.50 -17.84
CA ALA A 115 -6.07 -2.92 -17.61
C ALA A 115 -4.90 -3.42 -18.48
N SER A 116 -4.86 -3.06 -19.77
CA SER A 116 -3.74 -3.43 -20.65
C SER A 116 -2.43 -2.80 -20.19
N GLU A 117 -2.46 -1.53 -19.74
CA GLU A 117 -1.31 -0.82 -19.17
C GLU A 117 -0.75 -1.50 -17.91
N LEU A 118 -1.60 -2.25 -17.19
CA LEU A 118 -1.25 -2.98 -15.97
C LEU A 118 -1.07 -4.50 -16.22
N GLY A 119 -0.98 -4.90 -17.49
CA GLY A 119 -0.67 -6.26 -17.91
C GLY A 119 -1.83 -7.24 -17.74
N ALA A 120 -3.07 -6.76 -17.70
CA ALA A 120 -4.28 -7.57 -17.72
C ALA A 120 -5.03 -7.41 -19.04
N ARG A 121 -5.61 -8.50 -19.54
CA ARG A 121 -6.47 -8.49 -20.72
C ARG A 121 -7.92 -8.42 -20.28
N THR A 122 -8.71 -7.66 -21.02
CA THR A 122 -10.11 -7.44 -20.74
C THR A 122 -10.97 -7.60 -22.00
N ARG A 123 -12.23 -8.01 -21.83
CA ARG A 123 -13.25 -8.07 -22.88
C ARG A 123 -14.56 -7.48 -22.37
N PRO A 124 -15.06 -6.38 -22.95
CA PRO A 124 -16.34 -5.81 -22.58
C PRO A 124 -17.50 -6.80 -22.78
N ASP A 125 -18.52 -6.73 -21.91
CA ASP A 125 -19.74 -7.55 -21.94
C ASP A 125 -20.91 -6.75 -21.34
N GLY A 126 -21.51 -5.86 -22.13
CA GLY A 126 -22.52 -4.91 -21.65
C GLY A 126 -21.97 -4.02 -20.53
N ASP A 127 -22.65 -4.02 -19.38
CA ASP A 127 -22.21 -3.30 -18.17
C ASP A 127 -21.11 -4.01 -17.37
N HIS A 128 -20.74 -5.22 -17.79
CA HIS A 128 -19.70 -6.04 -17.20
C HIS A 128 -18.45 -6.09 -18.07
N VAL A 129 -17.40 -6.67 -17.50
CA VAL A 129 -16.15 -6.93 -18.21
C VAL A 129 -15.58 -8.26 -17.75
N TRP A 130 -15.03 -8.97 -18.72
CA TRP A 130 -14.27 -10.18 -18.49
C TRP A 130 -12.80 -9.80 -18.36
N ILE A 131 -12.16 -10.15 -17.25
CA ILE A 131 -10.70 -10.02 -17.06
C ILE A 131 -10.07 -11.41 -17.16
N ASP A 132 -8.88 -11.54 -17.75
CA ASP A 132 -8.20 -12.83 -17.80
C ASP A 132 -7.88 -13.35 -16.39
N VAL A 133 -7.94 -14.67 -16.19
CA VAL A 133 -7.72 -15.31 -14.88
C VAL A 133 -6.36 -14.95 -14.27
N ALA A 134 -5.31 -14.79 -15.09
CA ALA A 134 -3.98 -14.44 -14.57
C ALA A 134 -3.97 -13.01 -14.01
N GLY A 135 -4.55 -12.04 -14.72
CA GLY A 135 -4.76 -10.67 -14.25
C GLY A 135 -5.59 -10.64 -12.96
N TYR A 136 -6.69 -11.38 -12.91
CA TYR A 136 -7.56 -11.48 -11.74
C TYR A 136 -6.81 -12.04 -10.52
N LEU A 137 -6.08 -13.16 -10.66
CA LEU A 137 -5.38 -13.80 -9.55
C LEU A 137 -4.24 -12.95 -9.00
N ARG A 138 -3.46 -12.27 -9.86
CA ARG A 138 -2.41 -11.36 -9.39
C ARG A 138 -2.95 -10.23 -8.51
N ALA A 139 -4.14 -9.71 -8.82
CA ALA A 139 -4.76 -8.64 -8.05
C ALA A 139 -5.50 -9.14 -6.79
N SER A 140 -6.31 -10.19 -6.95
CA SER A 140 -7.25 -10.65 -5.92
C SER A 140 -6.59 -11.31 -4.71
N THR A 141 -5.38 -11.87 -4.84
CA THR A 141 -4.62 -12.45 -3.70
C THR A 141 -4.37 -11.46 -2.57
N HIS A 142 -4.34 -10.17 -2.87
CA HIS A 142 -4.16 -9.09 -1.90
C HIS A 142 -5.47 -8.46 -1.43
N LEU A 143 -6.61 -8.93 -1.95
CA LEU A 143 -7.94 -8.47 -1.57
C LEU A 143 -8.58 -9.42 -0.55
N GLY A 144 -9.10 -8.84 0.53
CA GLY A 144 -9.80 -9.60 1.57
C GLY A 144 -11.27 -9.81 1.24
N GLY A 145 -11.81 -10.97 1.60
CA GLY A 145 -13.24 -11.27 1.57
C GLY A 145 -13.63 -12.39 0.60
N PRO A 146 -14.76 -13.07 0.85
CA PRO A 146 -15.21 -14.19 0.03
C PRO A 146 -15.50 -13.81 -1.42
N THR A 147 -15.85 -12.54 -1.69
CA THR A 147 -16.19 -12.01 -3.02
C THR A 147 -15.02 -12.01 -4.01
N TRP A 148 -13.78 -12.05 -3.52
CA TRP A 148 -12.55 -12.07 -4.33
C TRP A 148 -11.97 -13.47 -4.52
N ARG A 149 -12.54 -14.50 -3.88
CA ARG A 149 -12.10 -15.88 -4.08
C ARG A 149 -12.54 -16.35 -5.46
N LEU A 150 -11.62 -16.86 -6.26
CA LEU A 150 -11.91 -17.33 -7.62
C LEU A 150 -13.05 -18.36 -7.66
N ALA A 151 -13.14 -19.25 -6.66
CA ALA A 151 -14.20 -20.24 -6.52
C ALA A 151 -15.62 -19.63 -6.42
N ASN A 152 -15.73 -18.35 -6.07
CA ASN A 152 -16.99 -17.62 -5.93
C ASN A 152 -17.26 -16.69 -7.12
N ARG A 153 -16.59 -16.88 -8.27
CA ARG A 153 -16.72 -16.03 -9.46
C ARG A 153 -17.29 -16.81 -10.65
N ASP A 154 -17.94 -16.09 -11.56
CA ASP A 154 -18.28 -16.63 -12.89
C ASP A 154 -16.99 -16.66 -13.73
N VAL A 155 -16.50 -17.89 -13.99
CA VAL A 155 -15.28 -18.15 -14.74
C VAL A 155 -15.62 -18.94 -15.99
N ARG A 156 -15.28 -18.42 -17.17
CA ARG A 156 -15.55 -19.07 -18.47
C ARG A 156 -14.34 -18.98 -19.37
N ARG A 157 -13.86 -20.13 -19.85
CA ARG A 157 -12.78 -20.23 -20.85
C ARG A 157 -11.54 -19.37 -20.50
N GLY A 158 -11.14 -19.34 -19.24
CA GLY A 158 -9.98 -18.55 -18.76
C GLY A 158 -10.26 -17.08 -18.47
N TRP A 159 -11.52 -16.67 -18.39
CA TRP A 159 -11.94 -15.30 -18.07
C TRP A 159 -12.83 -15.26 -16.83
N VAL A 160 -12.70 -14.19 -16.04
CA VAL A 160 -13.48 -13.94 -14.84
C VAL A 160 -14.38 -12.73 -15.07
N ARG A 161 -15.69 -12.88 -14.83
CA ARG A 161 -16.65 -11.78 -14.97
C ARG A 161 -16.56 -10.85 -13.76
N VAL A 162 -16.44 -9.54 -14.01
CA VAL A 162 -16.40 -8.50 -12.97
C VAL A 162 -17.24 -7.29 -13.39
N SER A 163 -17.73 -6.53 -12.42
CA SER A 163 -18.36 -5.22 -12.65
C SER A 163 -17.32 -4.13 -12.89
N ARG A 164 -17.75 -2.96 -13.38
CA ARG A 164 -16.92 -1.77 -13.53
C ARG A 164 -16.18 -1.36 -12.24
N ARG A 165 -16.90 -1.38 -11.10
CA ARG A 165 -16.33 -1.05 -9.77
C ARG A 165 -15.31 -2.08 -9.32
N GLU A 166 -15.58 -3.36 -9.55
CA GLU A 166 -14.64 -4.43 -9.23
C GLU A 166 -13.39 -4.35 -10.11
N LEU A 167 -13.52 -4.03 -11.40
CA LEU A 167 -12.36 -3.82 -12.27
C LEU A 167 -11.49 -2.68 -11.73
N ALA A 168 -12.06 -1.51 -11.42
CA ALA A 168 -11.30 -0.40 -10.83
C ALA A 168 -10.54 -0.81 -9.55
N ARG A 169 -11.16 -1.63 -8.69
CA ARG A 169 -10.52 -2.16 -7.47
C ARG A 169 -9.42 -3.17 -7.76
N LEU A 170 -9.56 -4.02 -8.78
CA LEU A 170 -8.50 -4.94 -9.21
C LEU A 170 -7.31 -4.16 -9.80
N LEU A 171 -7.58 -3.15 -10.64
CA LEU A 171 -6.54 -2.30 -11.23
C LEU A 171 -5.75 -1.52 -10.16
N GLN A 172 -6.43 -1.08 -9.10
CA GLN A 172 -5.76 -0.49 -7.94
C GLN A 172 -4.68 -1.41 -7.36
N GLU A 173 -4.99 -2.70 -7.16
CA GLU A 173 -4.00 -3.65 -6.63
C GLU A 173 -2.90 -3.97 -7.64
N LEU A 174 -3.23 -4.09 -8.94
CA LEU A 174 -2.21 -4.29 -9.97
C LEU A 174 -1.21 -3.12 -10.01
N LEU A 175 -1.70 -1.88 -9.90
CA LEU A 175 -0.84 -0.71 -9.80
C LEU A 175 -0.01 -0.76 -8.52
N ARG A 176 -0.60 -1.06 -7.36
CA ARG A 176 0.13 -1.19 -6.10
C ARG A 176 1.28 -2.20 -6.22
N ILE A 177 1.04 -3.36 -6.82
CA ILE A 177 2.06 -4.39 -7.07
C ILE A 177 3.16 -3.88 -8.00
N ARG A 178 2.80 -3.18 -9.08
CA ARG A 178 3.75 -2.57 -10.02
C ARG A 178 4.65 -1.54 -9.32
N LEU A 179 4.09 -0.73 -8.43
CA LEU A 179 4.81 0.32 -7.72
C LEU A 179 5.77 -0.20 -6.65
N LEU A 180 5.54 -1.41 -6.13
CA LEU A 180 6.48 -2.08 -5.22
C LEU A 180 7.78 -2.54 -5.91
N ARG A 181 7.87 -2.42 -7.24
CA ARG A 181 9.08 -2.68 -8.01
C ARG A 181 9.72 -1.34 -8.38
N VAL A 182 10.86 -1.03 -7.76
CA VAL A 182 11.69 0.13 -8.11
C VAL A 182 13.12 -0.34 -8.31
N SER A 183 13.79 0.24 -9.31
CA SER A 183 15.24 0.11 -9.45
C SER A 183 15.92 1.11 -8.52
N THR A 184 17.07 0.75 -7.96
CA THR A 184 17.85 1.66 -7.10
C THR A 184 18.51 2.76 -7.93
N VAL A 185 18.51 3.98 -7.42
CA VAL A 185 19.22 5.13 -8.02
C VAL A 185 20.29 5.62 -7.05
N ARG A 186 21.55 5.68 -7.51
CA ARG A 186 22.68 6.05 -6.65
C ARG A 186 22.68 7.53 -6.26
N GLN A 187 22.37 8.42 -7.19
CA GLN A 187 22.47 9.86 -7.02
C GLN A 187 21.29 10.56 -7.70
N LEU A 188 20.81 11.63 -7.07
CA LEU A 188 19.90 12.58 -7.67
C LEU A 188 20.56 13.97 -7.71
N PRO A 189 20.14 14.84 -8.65
CA PRO A 189 20.54 16.24 -8.60
C PRO A 189 20.11 16.91 -7.27
N PRO A 190 20.88 17.90 -6.77
CA PRO A 190 20.68 18.54 -5.46
C PRO A 190 19.23 18.92 -5.08
N PRO A 191 18.40 19.52 -5.96
CA PRO A 191 17.01 19.84 -5.61
C PRO A 191 16.17 18.61 -5.26
N LEU A 192 16.37 17.49 -5.98
CA LEU A 192 15.65 16.24 -5.71
C LEU A 192 16.23 15.51 -4.49
N GLU A 193 17.54 15.66 -4.24
CA GLU A 193 18.19 15.14 -3.04
C GLU A 193 17.69 15.87 -1.77
N GLU A 194 17.34 17.15 -1.86
CA GLU A 194 16.67 17.89 -0.78
C GLU A 194 15.26 17.37 -0.49
N ILE A 195 14.47 17.06 -1.53
CA ILE A 195 13.18 16.39 -1.38
C ILE A 195 13.39 15.03 -0.67
N ALA A 196 14.36 14.24 -1.11
CA ALA A 196 14.68 12.95 -0.50
C ALA A 196 15.05 13.07 0.99
N ARG A 197 15.92 14.04 1.34
CA ARG A 197 16.28 14.32 2.74
C ARG A 197 15.08 14.72 3.59
N THR A 198 14.21 15.59 3.06
CA THR A 198 12.99 16.02 3.75
C THR A 198 12.06 14.85 4.05
N VAL A 199 11.85 13.99 3.05
CA VAL A 199 11.03 12.77 3.18
C VAL A 199 11.64 11.78 4.17
N ALA A 200 12.95 11.57 4.13
CA ALA A 200 13.67 10.71 5.08
C ALA A 200 13.52 11.21 6.53
N GLY A 201 13.66 12.51 6.77
CA GLY A 201 13.46 13.12 8.08
C GLY A 201 12.04 12.93 8.61
N ARG A 202 11.03 13.10 7.75
CA ARG A 202 9.62 12.86 8.11
C ARG A 202 9.36 11.37 8.39
N LEU A 203 9.93 10.48 7.59
CA LEU A 203 9.82 9.04 7.77
C LEU A 203 10.44 8.58 9.10
N GLY A 204 11.63 9.10 9.45
CA GLY A 204 12.28 8.87 10.74
C GLY A 204 11.42 9.32 11.91
N SER A 205 10.80 10.50 11.80
CA SER A 205 9.87 11.03 12.81
C SER A 205 8.64 10.13 13.01
N ARG A 206 8.07 9.59 11.92
CA ARG A 206 6.95 8.63 12.00
C ARG A 206 7.38 7.33 12.67
N ARG A 207 8.56 6.80 12.36
CA ARG A 207 9.12 5.60 12.99
C ARG A 207 9.33 5.78 14.49
N ALA A 208 9.91 6.90 14.91
CA ALA A 208 10.19 7.18 16.32
C ALA A 208 8.92 7.20 17.18
N LYS A 209 7.80 7.71 16.64
CA LYS A 209 6.49 7.68 17.30
C LYS A 209 5.87 6.28 17.41
N ALA A 210 6.27 5.35 16.55
CA ALA A 210 5.71 4.00 16.47
C ALA A 210 6.50 2.93 17.24
N VAL A 211 7.47 3.30 18.09
CA VAL A 211 8.21 2.37 18.94
C VAL A 211 7.69 2.41 20.39
N PRO A 212 6.87 1.43 20.80
CA PRO A 212 6.57 1.22 22.21
C PRO A 212 7.84 0.82 22.97
N ARG A 213 8.13 1.52 24.07
CA ARG A 213 9.19 1.18 25.03
C ARG A 213 8.82 -0.09 25.82
N ARG A 214 9.02 -1.29 25.26
CA ARG A 214 9.29 -2.55 25.99
C ARG A 214 10.07 -3.53 25.09
N ARG A 215 11.03 -4.26 25.68
CA ARG A 215 12.07 -5.04 24.99
C ARG A 215 11.50 -6.24 24.22
N SER A 216 12.07 -6.55 23.05
CA SER A 216 11.88 -7.83 22.35
C SER A 216 12.30 -9.00 23.24
N GLY A 217 11.59 -10.15 23.17
CA GLY A 217 11.98 -11.40 23.86
C GLY A 217 11.06 -11.90 24.99
N GLU A 218 9.88 -11.31 25.18
CA GLU A 218 8.87 -11.75 26.18
C GLU A 218 7.60 -12.36 25.56
N PHE A 219 7.50 -12.44 24.23
CA PHE A 219 6.28 -12.89 23.55
C PHE A 219 6.42 -14.32 23.00
N PRO A 220 5.29 -15.04 22.81
CA PRO A 220 5.27 -16.27 22.03
C PRO A 220 5.81 -16.02 20.61
N PRO A 221 6.45 -17.00 19.95
CA PRO A 221 7.03 -16.82 18.62
C PRO A 221 6.04 -16.31 17.56
N CYS A 222 4.79 -16.77 17.58
CA CYS A 222 3.75 -16.28 16.67
C CYS A 222 3.43 -14.80 16.89
N ILE A 223 3.40 -14.33 18.15
CA ILE A 223 3.20 -12.92 18.47
C ILE A 223 4.44 -12.09 18.12
N GLU A 224 5.65 -12.61 18.34
CA GLU A 224 6.88 -11.93 17.91
C GLU A 224 6.91 -11.71 16.40
N LYS A 225 6.49 -12.70 15.61
CA LYS A 225 6.32 -12.57 14.15
C LYS A 225 5.34 -11.44 13.82
N LEU A 226 4.19 -11.38 14.49
CA LEU A 226 3.20 -10.31 14.28
C LEU A 226 3.71 -8.92 14.69
N VAL A 227 4.41 -8.80 15.82
CA VAL A 227 5.02 -7.55 16.26
C VAL A 227 6.09 -7.10 15.25
N ALA A 228 6.93 -8.01 14.79
CA ALA A 228 7.96 -7.70 13.80
C ALA A 228 7.34 -7.30 12.45
N LYS A 229 6.28 -7.99 12.02
CA LYS A 229 5.48 -7.67 10.83
C LYS A 229 4.88 -6.26 10.91
N ALA A 230 4.25 -5.93 12.06
CA ALA A 230 3.71 -4.59 12.32
C ALA A 230 4.80 -3.51 12.33
N LYS A 231 5.93 -3.76 13.01
CA LYS A 231 7.07 -2.82 13.07
C LYS A 231 7.69 -2.57 11.71
N ARG A 232 7.78 -3.59 10.86
CA ARG A 232 8.25 -3.45 9.46
C ARG A 232 7.22 -2.74 8.58
N GLY A 233 6.00 -2.48 9.05
CA GLY A 233 4.96 -1.85 8.25
C GLY A 233 4.53 -2.72 7.06
N GLU A 234 4.50 -4.03 7.26
CA GLU A 234 3.90 -4.97 6.32
C GLU A 234 2.38 -4.97 6.48
N ASN A 235 1.65 -5.35 5.42
CA ASN A 235 0.19 -5.42 5.51
C ASN A 235 -0.24 -6.60 6.39
N MET A 236 -1.15 -6.35 7.32
CA MET A 236 -1.68 -7.35 8.24
C MET A 236 -3.16 -7.59 7.95
N SER A 237 -3.55 -8.85 7.82
CA SER A 237 -4.95 -9.27 7.72
C SER A 237 -5.75 -8.89 8.96
N HIS A 238 -7.08 -8.90 8.84
CA HIS A 238 -7.97 -8.64 9.97
C HIS A 238 -7.70 -9.59 11.16
N HIS A 239 -7.49 -10.88 10.89
CA HIS A 239 -7.20 -11.88 11.91
C HIS A 239 -5.86 -11.62 12.63
N GLU A 240 -4.83 -11.21 11.90
CA GLU A 240 -3.53 -10.86 12.47
C GLU A 240 -3.62 -9.61 13.35
N ARG A 241 -4.30 -8.56 12.89
CA ARG A 241 -4.53 -7.33 13.68
C ARG A 241 -5.29 -7.63 14.95
N PHE A 242 -6.39 -8.36 14.85
CA PHE A 242 -7.20 -8.75 16.00
C PHE A 242 -6.39 -9.57 17.00
N THR A 243 -5.65 -10.56 16.53
CA THR A 243 -4.79 -11.42 17.38
C THR A 243 -3.75 -10.58 18.12
N LEU A 244 -3.03 -9.72 17.39
CA LEU A 244 -1.98 -8.90 17.98
C LEU A 244 -2.56 -7.87 18.98
N ALA A 245 -3.64 -7.17 18.61
CA ALA A 245 -4.27 -6.18 19.47
C ALA A 245 -4.83 -6.79 20.75
N SER A 246 -5.62 -7.87 20.64
CA SER A 246 -6.21 -8.56 21.80
C SER A 246 -5.14 -9.16 22.71
N TYR A 247 -4.07 -9.73 22.16
CA TYR A 247 -2.94 -10.24 22.95
C TYR A 247 -2.25 -9.12 23.73
N LEU A 248 -1.83 -8.05 23.04
CA LEU A 248 -1.08 -6.95 23.64
C LEU A 248 -1.87 -6.25 24.75
N LEU A 249 -3.15 -5.97 24.51
CA LEU A 249 -4.06 -5.43 25.52
C LEU A 249 -4.14 -6.36 26.74
N LYS A 250 -4.23 -7.67 26.53
CA LYS A 250 -4.35 -8.64 27.63
C LYS A 250 -3.08 -8.77 28.47
N VAL A 251 -1.90 -8.57 27.87
CA VAL A 251 -0.61 -8.53 28.59
C VAL A 251 -0.25 -7.15 29.16
N GLY A 252 -1.20 -6.20 29.12
CA GLY A 252 -1.11 -4.93 29.85
C GLY A 252 -0.69 -3.72 29.01
N TRP A 253 -0.72 -3.81 27.68
CA TRP A 253 -0.54 -2.61 26.86
C TRP A 253 -1.78 -1.73 26.89
N THR A 254 -1.58 -0.42 26.81
CA THR A 254 -2.70 0.53 26.65
C THR A 254 -3.22 0.52 25.21
N PRO A 255 -4.50 0.90 24.99
CA PRO A 255 -5.02 1.09 23.65
C PRO A 255 -4.13 1.97 22.76
N ASP A 256 -3.61 3.08 23.31
CA ASP A 256 -2.74 3.99 22.56
C ASP A 256 -1.43 3.31 22.12
N GLN A 257 -0.80 2.50 22.99
CA GLN A 257 0.41 1.75 22.62
C GLN A 257 0.15 0.75 21.49
N VAL A 258 -1.02 0.11 21.50
CA VAL A 258 -1.42 -0.84 20.44
C VAL A 258 -1.74 -0.11 19.14
N VAL A 259 -2.44 1.03 19.20
CA VAL A 259 -2.68 1.90 18.04
C VAL A 259 -1.36 2.36 17.42
N ASP A 260 -0.40 2.78 18.24
CA ASP A 260 0.91 3.24 17.78
C ASP A 260 1.72 2.12 17.11
N LEU A 261 1.62 0.88 17.58
CA LEU A 261 2.26 -0.26 16.90
C LEU A 261 1.73 -0.45 15.47
N PHE A 262 0.45 -0.19 15.24
CA PHE A 262 -0.15 -0.26 13.90
C PHE A 262 0.06 1.01 13.07
N ARG A 263 0.64 2.08 13.63
CA ARG A 263 0.86 3.35 12.92
C ARG A 263 1.77 3.21 11.69
N ASN A 264 2.58 2.15 11.63
CA ASN A 264 3.40 1.80 10.49
C ASN A 264 2.66 0.92 9.45
N ALA A 265 1.42 0.49 9.67
CA ALA A 265 0.70 -0.27 8.64
C ALA A 265 0.37 0.64 7.42
N PRO A 266 0.51 0.16 6.18
CA PRO A 266 0.27 0.97 4.98
C PRO A 266 -1.16 1.53 4.90
N ASP A 267 -2.14 0.78 5.36
CA ASP A 267 -3.57 1.12 5.36
C ASP A 267 -4.04 1.75 6.68
N PHE A 268 -3.13 2.14 7.57
CA PHE A 268 -3.47 2.68 8.88
C PHE A 268 -4.39 3.90 8.78
N LYS A 269 -5.54 3.82 9.46
CA LYS A 269 -6.46 4.94 9.65
C LYS A 269 -6.61 5.15 11.15
N GLU A 270 -6.11 6.27 11.67
CA GLU A 270 -6.04 6.50 13.12
C GLU A 270 -7.41 6.39 13.81
N LYS A 271 -8.43 7.09 13.30
CA LYS A 271 -9.80 7.04 13.87
C LYS A 271 -10.38 5.63 13.91
N VAL A 272 -10.22 4.87 12.82
CA VAL A 272 -10.76 3.50 12.71
C VAL A 272 -9.99 2.54 13.59
N THR A 273 -8.66 2.61 13.56
CA THR A 273 -7.79 1.73 14.35
C THR A 273 -7.98 1.99 15.84
N LYS A 274 -8.05 3.27 16.24
CA LYS A 274 -8.35 3.65 17.62
C LYS A 274 -9.69 3.08 18.08
N TYR A 275 -10.76 3.29 17.31
CA TYR A 275 -12.07 2.73 17.61
C TYR A 275 -12.04 1.20 17.75
N GLN A 276 -11.37 0.49 16.83
CA GLN A 276 -11.27 -0.97 16.87
C GLN A 276 -10.51 -1.45 18.11
N VAL A 277 -9.36 -0.85 18.40
CA VAL A 277 -8.52 -1.22 19.56
C VAL A 277 -9.26 -0.91 20.86
N GLU A 278 -9.87 0.27 20.98
CA GLU A 278 -10.70 0.63 22.14
C GLU A 278 -11.90 -0.31 22.31
N HIS A 279 -12.54 -0.70 21.22
CA HIS A 279 -13.63 -1.67 21.25
C HIS A 279 -13.16 -3.03 21.77
N ILE A 280 -12.00 -3.51 21.30
CA ILE A 280 -11.39 -4.76 21.77
C ILE A 280 -11.06 -4.67 23.26
N ALA A 281 -10.46 -3.56 23.70
CA ALA A 281 -10.13 -3.32 25.09
C ALA A 281 -11.39 -3.29 25.98
N LYS A 282 -12.43 -2.56 25.56
CA LYS A 282 -13.70 -2.42 26.29
C LYS A 282 -14.46 -3.75 26.41
N ARG A 283 -14.44 -4.57 25.35
CA ARG A 283 -15.06 -5.91 25.35
C ARG A 283 -14.23 -6.96 26.09
N GLY A 284 -12.97 -6.67 26.39
CA GLY A 284 -12.07 -7.61 27.05
C GLY A 284 -11.81 -8.88 26.22
N TYR A 285 -11.82 -8.77 24.89
CA TYR A 285 -11.62 -9.94 24.03
C TYR A 285 -10.28 -10.60 24.30
N LEU A 286 -10.29 -11.93 24.32
CA LEU A 286 -9.09 -12.74 24.42
C LEU A 286 -8.50 -13.00 23.03
N PRO A 287 -7.16 -13.11 22.92
CA PRO A 287 -6.54 -13.59 21.70
C PRO A 287 -6.97 -15.03 21.40
N PRO A 288 -7.05 -15.42 20.12
CA PRO A 288 -7.35 -16.79 19.73
C PRO A 288 -6.34 -17.80 20.29
N ASN A 289 -6.80 -19.04 20.51
CA ASN A 289 -5.94 -20.13 20.95
C ASN A 289 -5.03 -20.66 19.81
N CYS A 290 -4.04 -21.49 20.15
CA CYS A 290 -3.06 -21.95 19.16
C CYS A 290 -3.68 -22.77 18.01
N SER A 291 -4.76 -23.53 18.25
CA SER A 291 -5.46 -24.25 17.18
C SER A 291 -6.09 -23.30 16.16
N THR A 292 -6.74 -22.22 16.62
CA THR A 292 -7.31 -21.19 15.74
C THR A 292 -6.22 -20.44 14.99
N LEU A 293 -5.11 -20.10 15.66
CA LEU A 293 -3.98 -19.42 15.02
C LEU A 293 -3.30 -20.27 13.95
N ARG A 294 -3.19 -21.59 14.15
CA ARG A 294 -2.72 -22.53 13.12
C ARG A 294 -3.66 -22.56 11.93
N ALA A 295 -4.97 -22.63 12.16
CA ALA A 295 -5.97 -22.62 11.09
C ALA A 295 -5.93 -21.32 10.25
N TRP A 296 -5.52 -20.20 10.85
CA TRP A 296 -5.33 -18.92 10.17
C TRP A 296 -3.92 -18.72 9.59
N GLY A 297 -3.01 -19.68 9.73
CA GLY A 297 -1.62 -19.56 9.26
C GLY A 297 -0.80 -18.50 10.01
N ILE A 298 -1.17 -18.20 11.25
CA ILE A 298 -0.48 -17.21 12.11
C ILE A 298 0.57 -17.89 13.01
N CYS A 299 0.34 -19.15 13.37
CA CYS A 299 1.22 -19.91 14.25
C CYS A 299 1.74 -21.15 13.54
N ASP A 300 3.04 -21.22 13.29
CA ASP A 300 3.69 -22.34 12.60
C ASP A 300 4.62 -23.15 13.51
N GLU A 301 4.73 -22.77 14.78
CA GLU A 301 5.68 -23.37 15.74
C GLU A 301 4.93 -24.06 16.88
N ASP A 302 5.39 -25.26 17.24
CA ASP A 302 4.95 -25.91 18.48
C ASP A 302 5.82 -25.43 19.65
N CYS A 303 5.38 -24.32 20.25
CA CYS A 303 5.99 -23.76 21.45
C CYS A 303 5.49 -24.42 22.75
N GLY A 304 4.79 -25.56 22.67
CA GLY A 304 4.38 -26.38 23.81
C GLY A 304 3.23 -25.82 24.65
N VAL A 305 2.49 -24.84 24.14
CA VAL A 305 1.36 -24.20 24.84
C VAL A 305 0.08 -24.20 24.00
N LYS A 306 -1.08 -24.28 24.67
CA LYS A 306 -2.41 -24.30 24.03
C LYS A 306 -2.94 -22.91 23.68
N SER A 307 -2.38 -21.85 24.26
CA SER A 307 -2.74 -20.46 24.03
C SER A 307 -1.51 -19.56 24.09
N PRO A 308 -1.43 -18.49 23.27
CA PRO A 308 -0.38 -17.49 23.39
C PRO A 308 -0.25 -16.93 24.81
N LEU A 309 -1.35 -16.76 25.55
CA LEU A 309 -1.33 -16.23 26.91
C LEU A 309 -0.70 -17.19 27.94
N SER A 310 -0.63 -18.48 27.61
CA SER A 310 -0.03 -19.51 28.46
C SER A 310 1.49 -19.61 28.28
N PHE A 311 2.06 -18.87 27.33
CA PHE A 311 3.49 -18.89 27.08
C PHE A 311 4.25 -18.25 28.24
N ARG A 312 5.08 -19.05 28.91
CA ARG A 312 6.07 -18.60 29.87
C ARG A 312 7.44 -18.97 29.34
N ARG A 313 8.35 -17.99 29.25
CA ARG A 313 9.75 -18.27 28.90
C ARG A 313 10.34 -19.19 29.96
N ARG A 314 10.77 -20.40 29.59
CA ARG A 314 11.68 -21.18 30.46
C ARG A 314 12.92 -20.32 30.66
N ARG A 315 13.23 -19.94 31.90
CA ARG A 315 14.55 -19.38 32.21
C ARG A 315 15.55 -20.46 31.78
N ARG A 316 16.41 -20.16 30.81
CA ARG A 316 17.64 -20.91 30.65
C ARG A 316 18.51 -20.42 31.80
N ASP A 317 18.73 -21.31 32.76
CA ASP A 317 19.84 -21.18 33.72
C ASP A 317 21.17 -21.21 32.96
#